data_AF-A0A847G0R6-F1
#
_entry.id   AF-A0A847G0R6-F1
#
_cell.length_a   1.000
_cell.length_b   1.000
_cell.length_c   1.000
_cell.angle_alpha   90.00
_cell.angle_beta   90.00
_cell.angle_gamma   90.00
#
_symmetry.space_group_name_H-M   'P 1'
#
loop_
_entity.id
_entity.type
_entity.pdbx_description
1 polymer ?
#
loop_
_entity_poly.entity_id
_entity_poly.type
_entity_poly.pdbx_seq_one_letter_code
_entity_poly.pdbx_strand_id
1 'polypeptide(L)'
;MQSEQYDIPCSVQESPECQSCVNHKNLSCRYDAADLFHFLIFFMPFAITAIGGAIVSGMGVYLWFWLAYAFFFFYIWEANVLCSHCPYWAEPSRVLHCNANYGVIKLVRYKPQPMSRSEQA
;
A
#
# COMPACT_ATOMS: atom_id res chain seq x y z
N MET A 1 -27.60 6.92 19.01
CA MET A 1 -27.05 7.23 17.66
C MET A 1 -26.45 5.95 17.15
N GLN A 2 -27.13 5.32 16.19
CA GLN A 2 -26.86 3.96 15.75
C GLN A 2 -25.51 3.91 15.01
N SER A 3 -24.59 3.11 15.56
CA SER A 3 -23.32 2.74 14.94
C SER A 3 -23.62 1.81 13.76
N GLU A 4 -23.53 2.32 12.53
CA GLU A 4 -23.47 1.48 11.33
C GLU A 4 -22.27 0.55 11.44
N GLN A 5 -22.57 -0.74 11.60
CA GLN A 5 -21.61 -1.83 11.52
C GLN A 5 -21.14 -1.91 10.07
N TYR A 6 -19.96 -1.37 9.79
CA TYR A 6 -19.34 -1.54 8.48
C TYR A 6 -18.87 -3.00 8.38
N ASP A 7 -19.59 -3.82 7.61
CA ASP A 7 -19.15 -5.18 7.31
C ASP A 7 -17.75 -5.13 6.70
N ILE A 8 -16.82 -5.91 7.25
CA ILE A 8 -15.41 -5.90 6.86
C ILE A 8 -15.32 -6.31 5.38
N PRO A 9 -14.61 -5.57 4.50
CA PRO A 9 -14.54 -5.90 3.07
C PRO A 9 -14.00 -7.31 2.80
N CYS A 10 -14.52 -7.94 1.75
CA CYS A 10 -14.13 -9.31 1.33
C CYS A 10 -12.61 -9.49 1.25
N SER A 11 -11.87 -8.50 0.73
CA SER A 11 -10.40 -8.53 0.59
C SER A 11 -9.63 -8.76 1.89
N VAL A 12 -10.28 -8.52 3.04
CA VAL A 12 -9.69 -8.57 4.38
C VAL A 12 -10.19 -9.76 5.22
N GLN A 13 -11.33 -10.37 4.86
CA GLN A 13 -11.92 -11.45 5.66
C GLN A 13 -11.08 -12.74 5.66
N GLU A 14 -11.19 -13.61 6.65
CA GLU A 14 -10.55 -14.95 6.63
C GLU A 14 -11.51 -15.96 5.99
N SER A 15 -11.76 -15.91 4.66
CA SER A 15 -12.66 -16.86 3.98
C SER A 15 -11.93 -17.81 3.03
N PRO A 16 -12.45 -19.04 2.82
CA PRO A 16 -11.62 -20.11 2.25
C PRO A 16 -11.38 -20.02 0.75
N GLU A 17 -12.18 -19.30 -0.05
CA GLU A 17 -12.11 -19.48 -1.52
C GLU A 17 -12.33 -18.21 -2.36
N CYS A 18 -11.24 -17.54 -2.72
CA CYS A 18 -11.19 -16.62 -3.87
C CYS A 18 -11.45 -17.32 -5.23
N GLN A 19 -11.57 -18.67 -5.25
CA GLN A 19 -11.88 -19.45 -6.45
C GLN A 19 -13.31 -19.26 -6.94
N SER A 20 -14.24 -18.95 -6.02
CA SER A 20 -15.64 -18.68 -6.31
C SER A 20 -15.90 -17.25 -6.82
N CYS A 21 -14.89 -16.38 -6.83
CA CYS A 21 -15.02 -15.03 -7.36
C CYS A 21 -15.07 -15.06 -8.89
N VAL A 22 -15.92 -14.20 -9.48
CA VAL A 22 -16.07 -14.01 -10.95
C VAL A 22 -14.71 -13.79 -11.65
N ASN A 23 -13.75 -13.22 -10.94
CA ASN A 23 -12.43 -12.92 -11.48
C ASN A 23 -11.47 -14.12 -11.47
N HIS A 24 -11.84 -15.28 -10.91
CA HIS A 24 -11.13 -16.58 -10.96
C HIS A 24 -9.59 -16.49 -10.83
N LYS A 25 -9.07 -15.69 -9.88
CA LYS A 25 -7.63 -15.39 -9.67
C LYS A 25 -6.90 -14.59 -10.77
N ASN A 26 -7.59 -14.05 -11.77
CA ASN A 26 -6.98 -13.13 -12.76
C ASN A 26 -6.62 -11.76 -12.15
N LEU A 27 -7.13 -11.45 -10.95
CA LEU A 27 -6.82 -10.26 -10.19
C LEU A 27 -6.41 -10.68 -8.77
N SER A 28 -5.49 -9.93 -8.15
CA SER A 28 -5.10 -10.13 -6.75
C SER A 28 -6.29 -9.88 -5.83
N CYS A 29 -7.00 -10.98 -5.51
CA CYS A 29 -8.21 -10.98 -4.68
C CYS A 29 -7.91 -10.57 -3.23
N ARG A 30 -6.72 -10.94 -2.74
CA ARG A 30 -6.25 -10.72 -1.37
C ARG A 30 -4.75 -10.42 -1.38
N TYR A 31 -4.26 -9.95 -0.24
CA TYR A 31 -2.82 -9.84 -0.01
C TYR A 31 -2.18 -11.22 -0.08
N ASP A 32 -1.11 -11.33 -0.85
CA ASP A 32 -0.26 -12.52 -0.94
C ASP A 32 1.19 -12.11 -0.73
N ALA A 33 1.83 -12.70 0.29
CA ALA A 33 3.24 -12.44 0.58
C ALA A 33 4.16 -12.92 -0.56
N ALA A 34 3.73 -13.90 -1.36
CA ALA A 34 4.47 -14.32 -2.54
C ALA A 34 4.52 -13.20 -3.58
N ASP A 35 3.42 -12.50 -3.84
CA ASP A 35 3.39 -11.36 -4.78
C ASP A 35 4.33 -10.24 -4.30
N LEU A 36 4.30 -9.94 -3.00
CA LEU A 36 5.21 -8.96 -2.40
C LEU A 36 6.67 -9.38 -2.58
N PHE A 37 6.98 -10.66 -2.35
CA PHE A 37 8.34 -11.17 -2.51
C PHE A 37 8.82 -11.14 -3.96
N HIS A 38 7.96 -11.49 -4.92
CA HIS A 38 8.27 -11.36 -6.35
C HIS A 38 8.56 -9.91 -6.72
N PHE A 39 7.72 -8.96 -6.26
CA PHE A 39 7.95 -7.54 -6.46
C PHE A 39 9.33 -7.10 -5.91
N LEU A 40 9.68 -7.52 -4.69
CA LEU A 40 10.97 -7.20 -4.09
C LEU A 40 12.13 -7.76 -4.91
N ILE A 41 12.07 -9.02 -5.36
CA ILE A 41 13.13 -9.62 -6.20
C ILE A 41 13.38 -8.78 -7.45
N PHE A 42 12.33 -8.34 -8.14
CA PHE A 42 12.48 -7.55 -9.37
C PHE A 42 12.89 -6.10 -9.11
N PHE A 43 12.47 -5.51 -7.99
CA PHE A 43 12.81 -4.14 -7.63
C PHE A 43 14.25 -3.99 -7.11
N MET A 44 14.78 -5.01 -6.43
CA MET A 44 16.09 -4.93 -5.76
C MET A 44 17.27 -4.59 -6.70
N PRO A 45 17.42 -5.18 -7.90
CA PRO A 45 18.49 -4.81 -8.82
C PRO A 45 18.46 -3.32 -9.20
N PHE A 46 17.27 -2.77 -9.43
CA PHE A 46 17.08 -1.35 -9.70
C PHE A 46 17.48 -0.51 -8.48
N ALA A 47 16.99 -0.87 -7.29
CA ALA A 47 17.30 -0.15 -6.05
C ALA A 47 18.81 -0.14 -5.75
N ILE A 48 19.47 -1.30 -5.85
CA ILE A 48 20.92 -1.45 -5.64
C ILE A 48 21.69 -0.58 -6.62
N THR A 49 21.33 -0.61 -7.91
CA THR A 49 22.02 0.16 -8.95
C THR A 49 21.83 1.66 -8.75
N ALA A 50 20.62 2.12 -8.42
CA ALA A 50 20.32 3.53 -8.18
C ALA A 50 21.06 4.07 -6.95
N ILE A 51 21.00 3.34 -5.83
CA ILE A 51 21.67 3.72 -4.58
C ILE A 51 23.20 3.69 -4.75
N GLY A 52 23.73 2.59 -5.31
CA GLY A 52 25.16 2.43 -5.56
C GLY A 52 25.70 3.49 -6.50
N GLY A 53 24.98 3.79 -7.58
CA GLY A 53 25.32 4.84 -8.53
C GLY A 53 25.38 6.22 -7.87
N ALA A 54 24.38 6.58 -7.06
CA ALA A 54 24.34 7.85 -6.35
C ALA A 54 25.50 8.00 -5.34
N ILE A 55 25.90 6.92 -4.66
CA ILE A 55 27.03 6.95 -3.72
C ILE A 55 28.35 7.13 -4.49
N VAL A 56 28.59 6.32 -5.52
CA VAL A 56 29.84 6.36 -6.31
C VAL A 56 30.01 7.70 -7.04
N SER A 57 28.91 8.33 -7.47
CA SER A 57 28.94 9.63 -8.11
C SER A 57 29.11 10.82 -7.14
N GLY A 58 29.26 10.57 -5.83
CA GLY A 58 29.37 11.61 -4.81
C GLY A 58 28.04 12.31 -4.46
N MET A 59 26.90 11.80 -4.96
CA MET A 59 25.55 12.34 -4.71
C MET A 59 24.84 11.66 -3.54
N GLY A 60 25.54 10.85 -2.74
CA GLY A 60 24.93 10.07 -1.65
C GLY A 60 24.13 10.89 -0.64
N VAL A 61 24.47 12.16 -0.43
CA VAL A 61 23.71 13.06 0.46
C VAL A 61 22.26 13.24 -0.03
N TYR A 62 22.02 13.24 -1.34
CA TYR A 62 20.67 13.36 -1.91
C TYR A 62 19.77 12.15 -1.61
N LEU A 63 20.35 10.99 -1.27
CA LEU A 63 19.57 9.83 -0.81
C LEU A 63 18.83 10.13 0.50
N TRP A 64 19.35 10.99 1.37
CA TRP A 64 18.63 11.40 2.58
C TRP A 64 17.41 12.26 2.26
N PHE A 65 17.54 13.19 1.32
CA PHE A 65 16.40 13.99 0.85
C PHE A 65 15.36 13.12 0.15
N TRP A 66 15.81 12.19 -0.69
CA TRP A 66 14.93 11.20 -1.32
C TRP A 66 14.22 10.33 -0.29
N LEU A 67 14.95 9.85 0.73
CA LEU A 67 14.37 9.03 1.80
C LEU A 67 13.34 9.82 2.62
N ALA A 68 13.64 11.07 2.97
CA ALA A 68 12.69 11.94 3.66
C ALA A 68 11.42 12.19 2.82
N TYR A 69 11.59 12.44 1.52
CA TYR A 69 10.47 12.58 0.60
C TYR A 69 9.67 11.27 0.48
N ALA A 70 10.32 10.12 0.36
CA ALA A 70 9.67 8.82 0.30
C ALA A 70 8.84 8.54 1.56
N PHE A 71 9.39 8.83 2.74
CA PHE A 71 8.64 8.71 3.99
C PHE A 71 7.40 9.60 4.01
N PHE A 72 7.54 10.88 3.65
CA PHE A 72 6.40 11.79 3.54
C PHE A 72 5.37 11.27 2.53
N PHE A 73 5.82 10.82 1.36
CA PHE A 73 4.95 10.37 0.28
C PHE A 73 4.15 9.11 0.69
N PHE A 74 4.82 8.03 1.10
CA PHE A 74 4.15 6.75 1.37
C PHE A 74 3.36 6.74 2.68
N TYR A 75 3.84 7.38 3.75
CA TYR A 75 3.19 7.32 5.06
C TYR A 75 2.18 8.45 5.31
N ILE A 76 2.32 9.58 4.61
CA ILE A 76 1.46 10.74 4.82
C ILE A 76 0.60 10.98 3.58
N TRP A 77 1.20 11.34 2.45
CA TRP A 77 0.43 11.75 1.28
C TRP A 77 -0.43 10.61 0.71
N GLU A 78 0.19 9.52 0.27
CA GLU A 78 -0.48 8.40 -0.37
C GLU A 78 -1.46 7.73 0.60
N ALA A 79 -1.04 7.55 1.86
CA ALA A 79 -1.90 7.03 2.92
C ALA A 79 -3.22 7.80 3.06
N ASN A 80 -3.17 9.13 2.94
CA ASN A 80 -4.33 10.02 3.08
C ASN A 80 -5.17 10.15 1.81
N VAL A 81 -4.51 10.20 0.64
CA VAL A 81 -5.15 10.53 -0.64
C VAL A 81 -5.66 9.27 -1.32
N LEU A 82 -4.92 8.16 -1.26
CA LEU A 82 -5.21 6.95 -2.02
C LEU A 82 -5.51 5.76 -1.10
N CYS A 83 -4.59 5.41 -0.20
CA CYS A 83 -4.72 4.17 0.56
C CYS A 83 -5.92 4.18 1.51
N SER A 84 -6.27 5.32 2.13
CA SER A 84 -7.43 5.41 3.01
C SER A 84 -8.76 5.09 2.34
N HIS A 85 -8.83 5.14 1.01
CA HIS A 85 -10.02 4.81 0.22
C HIS A 85 -10.05 3.36 -0.26
N CYS A 86 -8.97 2.60 -0.05
CA CYS A 86 -8.82 1.22 -0.51
C CYS A 86 -9.43 0.21 0.48
N PRO A 87 -10.11 -0.87 0.01
CA PRO A 87 -10.66 -1.92 0.87
C PRO A 87 -9.66 -2.56 1.85
N TYR A 88 -8.37 -2.65 1.49
CA TYR A 88 -7.34 -3.16 2.39
C TYR A 88 -7.15 -2.27 3.64
N TRP A 89 -7.47 -0.98 3.56
CA TRP A 89 -7.34 -0.07 4.70
C TRP A 89 -8.39 -0.30 5.79
N ALA A 90 -9.47 -1.00 5.47
CA ALA A 90 -10.52 -1.38 6.42
C ALA A 90 -10.08 -2.46 7.41
N GLU A 91 -8.93 -3.12 7.20
CA GLU A 91 -8.48 -4.17 8.12
C GLU A 91 -8.24 -3.65 9.54
N PRO A 92 -8.51 -4.46 10.58
CA PRO A 92 -8.38 -4.05 11.97
C PRO A 92 -6.92 -3.82 12.41
N SER A 93 -5.94 -4.31 11.63
CA SER A 93 -4.51 -4.10 11.89
C SER A 93 -4.12 -2.62 11.80
N ARG A 94 -3.17 -2.22 12.67
CA ARG A 94 -2.52 -0.89 12.61
C ARG A 94 -1.52 -0.77 11.46
N VAL A 95 -0.97 -1.89 11.01
CA VAL A 95 -0.03 -1.98 9.89
C VAL A 95 -0.79 -2.50 8.68
N LEU A 96 -0.66 -1.83 7.54
CA LEU A 96 -1.34 -2.18 6.30
C LEU A 96 -0.73 -3.43 5.65
N HIS A 97 -1.57 -4.42 5.37
CA HIS A 97 -1.24 -5.59 4.55
C HIS A 97 -1.90 -5.44 3.18
N CYS A 98 -1.15 -4.91 2.21
CA CYS A 98 -1.59 -4.83 0.82
C CYS A 98 -0.41 -5.01 -0.12
N ASN A 99 -0.68 -5.33 -1.39
CA ASN A 99 0.37 -5.59 -2.37
C ASN A 99 1.12 -4.31 -2.82
N ALA A 100 0.51 -3.14 -2.64
CA ALA A 100 1.05 -1.87 -3.15
C ALA A 100 1.94 -1.14 -2.14
N ASN A 101 1.45 -0.92 -0.91
CA ASN A 101 2.12 -0.13 0.12
C ASN A 101 2.15 -0.88 1.46
N TYR A 102 2.69 -2.11 1.42
CA TYR A 102 2.83 -2.99 2.57
C TYR A 102 3.65 -2.33 3.69
N GLY A 103 3.22 -2.50 4.94
CA GLY A 103 4.00 -2.09 6.11
C GLY A 103 3.78 -0.64 6.55
N VAL A 104 2.92 0.12 5.88
CA VAL A 104 2.55 1.47 6.32
C VAL A 104 1.69 1.43 7.57
N ILE A 105 2.01 2.32 8.50
CA ILE A 105 1.23 2.51 9.72
C ILE A 105 0.02 3.38 9.39
N LYS A 106 -1.18 2.91 9.74
CA LYS A 106 -2.42 3.63 9.48
C LYS A 106 -2.57 4.82 10.42
N LEU A 107 -2.16 6.00 9.96
CA LEU A 107 -2.31 7.26 10.70
C LEU A 107 -3.72 7.86 10.55
N VAL A 108 -4.47 7.43 9.53
CA VAL A 108 -5.79 7.97 9.19
C VAL A 108 -6.88 6.93 9.16
N ARG A 109 -8.12 7.41 9.35
CA ARG A 109 -9.33 6.57 9.31
C ARG A 109 -9.63 6.11 7.90
N TYR A 110 -10.27 4.95 7.79
CA TYR A 110 -10.80 4.44 6.53
C TYR A 110 -11.91 5.35 5.99
N LYS A 111 -11.83 5.70 4.70
CA LYS A 111 -12.76 6.57 3.98
C LYS A 111 -13.22 5.83 2.70
N PRO A 112 -14.24 4.96 2.76
CA PRO A 112 -14.65 4.14 1.61
C PRO A 112 -15.28 4.93 0.44
N GLN A 113 -15.51 6.23 0.64
CA GLN A 113 -16.09 7.10 -0.38
C GLN A 113 -15.10 7.38 -1.52
N PRO A 114 -15.56 7.71 -2.74
CA PRO A 114 -14.66 8.14 -3.80
C PRO A 114 -13.83 9.35 -3.37
N MET A 115 -12.59 9.44 -3.90
CA MET A 115 -11.71 10.58 -3.68
C MET A 115 -12.43 11.91 -3.99
N SER A 116 -12.29 12.87 -3.09
CA SER A 116 -12.79 14.23 -3.27
C SER A 116 -12.07 14.93 -4.44
N ARG A 117 -12.65 16.01 -4.97
CA ARG A 117 -12.03 16.77 -6.08
C ARG A 117 -10.63 17.29 -5.74
N SER A 118 -10.37 17.61 -4.48
CA SER A 118 -9.05 18.04 -3.99
C SER A 118 -8.04 16.90 -3.89
N GLU A 119 -8.50 15.65 -3.73
CA GLU A 119 -7.63 14.46 -3.70
C GLU A 119 -7.33 13.95 -5.13
N GLN A 120 -8.11 14.35 -6.13
CA GLN A 120 -7.92 13.99 -7.54
C GLN A 120 -6.99 14.95 -8.30
N ALA A 121 -6.71 16.13 -7.74
CA ALA A 121 -5.92 17.19 -8.35
C ALA A 121 -4.44 17.11 -7.97
#